data_AF-A0A378FUE7-F1
#
_entry.id   AF-A0A378FUE7-F1
#
_cell.length_a   1.000
_cell.length_b   1.000
_cell.length_c   1.000
_cell.angle_alpha   90.00
_cell.angle_beta   90.00
_cell.angle_gamma   90.00
#
_symmetry.space_group_name_H-M   'P 1'
#
loop_
_entity.id
_entity.type
_entity.pdbx_description
1 polymer ?
#
loop_
_entity_poly.entity_id
_entity_poly.type
_entity_poly.pdbx_seq_one_letter_code
_entity_poly.pdbx_strand_id
1 'polypeptide(L)' 'MLGYTLSDCIAFGDGMNDAEMLSMAGKGCIMANAHQRLKDLHPELEVIGSNADDAVPNYLRKLYLD' A
#
# COMPACT_ATOMS: atom_id res chain seq x y z
N MET A 1 -3.33 22.84 -1.62
CA MET A 1 -2.97 21.77 -0.67
C MET A 1 -4.25 21.33 0.02
N LEU A 2 -4.48 20.03 0.23
CA LEU A 2 -5.76 19.50 0.72
C LEU A 2 -5.98 19.63 2.24
N GLY A 3 -4.99 20.14 2.99
CA GLY A 3 -5.10 20.33 4.45
C GLY A 3 -4.87 19.06 5.29
N TYR A 4 -4.44 17.97 4.65
CA TYR A 4 -4.13 16.68 5.30
C TYR A 4 -2.63 16.49 5.51
N THR A 5 -2.30 15.56 6.40
CA THR A 5 -0.96 15.05 6.69
C THR A 5 -0.74 13.70 6.04
N LEU A 6 0.50 13.20 6.04
CA LEU A 6 0.81 11.85 5.55
C LEU A 6 0.11 10.75 6.39
N SER A 7 -0.15 11.02 7.67
CA SER A 7 -0.87 10.10 8.56
C SER A 7 -2.33 9.91 8.16
N ASP A 8 -2.89 10.83 7.36
CA ASP A 8 -4.25 10.73 6.80
C ASP A 8 -4.29 9.94 5.48
N CYS A 9 -3.14 9.44 5.01
CA CYS A 9 -3.01 8.76 3.73
C CYS A 9 -2.90 7.24 3.88
N ILE A 10 -3.54 6.54 2.95
CA ILE A 10 -3.28 5.12 2.63
C ILE A 10 -2.64 5.04 1.25
N ALA A 11 -1.57 4.26 1.12
CA ALA A 11 -0.81 4.10 -0.12
C ALA A 11 -0.65 2.62 -0.51
N PHE A 12 -0.63 2.35 -1.82
CA PHE A 12 -0.48 1.01 -2.40
C PHE A 12 0.64 1.05 -3.45
N GLY A 13 1.47 0.00 -3.51
CA GLY A 13 2.61 -0.03 -4.42
C GLY A 13 3.26 -1.41 -4.53
N ASP A 14 4.04 -1.58 -5.60
CA ASP A 14 4.66 -2.87 -5.95
C ASP A 14 6.13 -2.75 -6.40
N GLY A 15 6.60 -1.52 -6.61
CA GLY A 15 7.95 -1.19 -7.06
C GLY A 15 8.82 -0.48 -6.03
N MET A 16 10.13 -0.45 -6.28
CA MET A 16 11.08 0.25 -5.41
C MET A 16 10.88 1.77 -5.41
N ASN A 17 10.30 2.34 -6.46
CA ASN A 17 9.91 3.75 -6.52
C ASN A 17 8.79 4.09 -5.51
N ASP A 18 8.08 3.10 -4.98
CA ASP A 18 6.99 3.30 -4.02
C ASP A 18 7.46 3.20 -2.56
N ALA A 19 8.70 2.75 -2.30
CA ALA A 19 9.18 2.45 -0.95
C ALA A 19 9.03 3.62 0.03
N GLU A 20 9.40 4.83 -0.40
CA GLU A 20 9.27 6.04 0.42
C GLU A 20 7.80 6.39 0.64
N MET A 21 6.98 6.34 -0.40
CA MET A 21 5.54 6.62 -0.30
C MET A 21 4.85 5.66 0.68
N LEU A 22 5.16 4.38 0.60
CA LEU A 22 4.54 3.33 1.42
C LEU A 22 4.96 3.41 2.88
N SER A 23 6.21 3.74 3.16
CA SER A 23 6.73 3.88 4.54
C SER A 23 6.33 5.19 5.20
N MET A 24 6.08 6.25 4.42
CA MET A 24 5.70 7.56 4.93
C MET A 24 4.20 7.73 5.14
N ALA A 25 3.36 7.04 4.37
CA ALA A 25 1.91 7.08 4.53
C ALA A 25 1.50 6.51 5.91
N GLY A 26 0.39 7.01 6.47
CA GLY A 26 -0.19 6.47 7.69
C GLY A 26 -0.51 4.98 7.59
N LYS A 27 -0.83 4.50 6.39
CA LYS A 27 -0.94 3.07 6.06
C LYS A 27 -0.32 2.77 4.69
N GLY A 28 0.76 2.00 4.67
CA GLY A 28 1.33 1.44 3.44
C GLY A 28 0.90 -0.01 3.23
N CYS A 29 0.51 -0.35 1.99
CA CYS A 29 0.16 -1.70 1.56
C CYS A 29 1.00 -2.12 0.35
N ILE A 30 1.76 -3.21 0.48
CA ILE A 30 2.55 -3.78 -0.60
C ILE A 30 1.70 -4.80 -1.37
N MET A 31 1.77 -4.81 -2.69
CA MET A 31 1.04 -5.79 -3.52
C MET A 31 1.66 -7.20 -3.42
N ALA A 32 0.85 -8.27 -3.55
CA ALA A 32 1.37 -9.63 -3.57
C ALA A 32 2.38 -9.86 -4.72
N ASN A 33 2.15 -9.23 -5.87
CA ASN A 33 3.02 -9.31 -7.05
C ASN A 33 4.22 -8.33 -6.99
N ALA A 34 4.42 -7.63 -5.87
CA ALA A 34 5.52 -6.69 -5.71
C ALA A 34 6.90 -7.34 -5.76
N HIS A 35 7.88 -6.56 -6.21
CA HIS A 35 9.28 -6.97 -6.21
C HIS A 35 9.71 -7.42 -4.80
N GLN A 36 10.37 -8.59 -4.72
CA GLN A 36 10.80 -9.17 -3.44
C GLN A 36 11.63 -8.18 -2.61
N ARG A 37 12.50 -7.40 -3.27
CA ARG A 37 13.31 -6.36 -2.63
C ARG A 37 12.48 -5.34 -1.84
N LEU A 38 11.28 -4.97 -2.31
CA LEU A 38 10.41 -4.03 -1.62
C LEU A 38 9.86 -4.66 -0.33
N LYS A 39 9.43 -5.93 -0.39
CA LYS A 39 8.96 -6.69 0.78
C LYS A 39 10.07 -6.91 1.80
N ASP A 40 11.28 -7.17 1.33
CA ASP A 40 12.45 -7.36 2.19
C ASP A 40 12.89 -6.05 2.86
N LEU A 41 12.72 -4.91 2.17
CA LEU A 41 13.06 -3.60 2.70
C LEU A 41 12.05 -3.12 3.76
N HIS A 42 10.77 -3.43 3.56
CA HIS A 42 9.67 -3.03 4.43
C HIS A 42 8.84 -4.23 4.92
N PRO A 43 9.43 -5.16 5.69
CA PRO A 43 8.74 -6.35 6.18
C PRO A 43 7.63 -6.03 7.20
N GLU A 44 7.62 -4.82 7.76
CA GLU A 44 6.59 -4.30 8.65
C GLU A 44 5.28 -3.92 7.93
N LEU A 45 5.33 -3.69 6.62
CA LEU A 45 4.17 -3.28 5.84
C LEU A 45 3.31 -4.49 5.46
N GLU A 46 2.00 -4.26 5.43
CA GLU A 46 1.04 -5.31 5.06
C GLU A 46 1.17 -5.66 3.59
N VAL A 47 1.31 -6.94 3.28
CA VAL A 47 1.24 -7.46 1.91
C VAL A 47 -0.19 -7.88 1.61
N ILE A 48 -0.87 -7.18 0.71
CA ILE A 48 -2.22 -7.49 0.26
C ILE A 48 -2.20 -8.42 -0.97
N GLY A 49 -3.35 -8.67 -1.59
CA GLY A 49 -3.47 -9.51 -2.79
C GLY A 49 -2.76 -8.96 -4.04
N SER A 50 -2.86 -9.70 -5.14
CA SER A 50 -2.27 -9.33 -6.42
C SER A 50 -3.13 -8.27 -7.14
N ASN A 51 -2.49 -7.46 -7.98
CA ASN A 51 -3.24 -6.61 -8.91
C ASN A 51 -4.13 -7.42 -9.87
N ALA A 52 -3.78 -8.67 -10.18
CA ALA A 52 -4.59 -9.57 -11.00
C ALA A 52 -5.94 -9.93 -10.38
N ASP A 53 -6.10 -9.78 -9.05
CA ASP A 53 -7.31 -10.10 -8.31
C ASP A 53 -8.10 -8.84 -7.89
N ASP A 54 -7.81 -7.68 -8.51
CA ASP A 54 -8.38 -6.39 -8.12
C ASP A 54 -8.22 -6.12 -6.61
N ALA A 55 -7.06 -6.48 -6.04
CA ALA A 55 -6.85 -6.47 -4.60
C ALA A 55 -6.99 -5.07 -3.98
N VAL A 56 -6.53 -4.01 -4.65
CA VAL A 56 -6.64 -2.63 -4.15
C VAL A 56 -8.11 -2.19 -4.00
N PRO A 57 -8.96 -2.20 -5.06
CA PRO A 57 -10.35 -1.78 -4.89
C PRO A 57 -11.12 -2.71 -3.94
N ASN A 58 -10.86 -4.01 -3.93
CA ASN A 58 -11.49 -4.93 -2.96
C ASN A 58 -11.09 -4.59 -1.52
N TYR A 59 -9.82 -4.28 -1.27
CA TYR A 59 -9.33 -3.81 0.03
C TYR A 59 -10.00 -2.49 0.45
N LEU A 60 -10.10 -1.53 -0.47
CA LEU A 60 -10.75 -0.24 -0.20
C LEU A 60 -12.25 -0.41 0.08
N ARG A 61 -12.96 -1.25 -0.67
CA ARG A 61 -14.38 -1.54 -0.39
C ARG A 61 -14.56 -2.10 1.01
N LYS A 62 -13.75 -3.10 1.39
CA LYS A 62 -13.78 -3.68 2.72
C LYS A 62 -13.49 -2.67 3.84
N LEU A 63 -12.68 -1.65 3.56
CA LEU A 63 -12.30 -0.65 4.56
C LEU A 63 -13.35 0.45 4.73
N TYR A 64 -14.09 0.81 3.67
CA TYR A 64 -14.94 2.00 3.66
C TYR A 64 -16.43 1.74 3.43
N LEU A 65 -16.80 0.59 2.85
CA LEU A 65 -18.17 0.30 2.40
C LEU A 65 -18.79 -0.92 3.08
N ASP A 66 -17.97 -1.81 3.64
CA ASP A 66 -18.40 -2.92 4.49
C ASP A 66 -18.37 -2.50 5.97
#